data_AF-M7SFX4-F1
#
_entry.id   AF-M7SFX4-F1
#
_cell.length_a   1.000
_cell.length_b   1.000
_cell.length_c   1.000
_cell.angle_alpha   90.00
_cell.angle_beta   90.00
_cell.angle_gamma   90.00
#
_symmetry.space_group_name_H-M   'P 1'
#
loop_
_entity.id
_entity.type
_entity.pdbx_description
1 polymer ?
#
loop_
_entity_poly.entity_id
_entity_poly.type
_entity_poly.pdbx_seq_one_letter_code
_entity_poly.pdbx_strand_id
1 'polypeptide(L)'
;MLGLKDKCIHPTSQKPYIKSFTGGKDNSPEGLQNGMQYGFVVVFESLEDRDFYVAKDEAHQAFVKSASPIIEKATVLDYSF
;
A
#
# COMPACT_ATOMS: atom_id res chain seq x y z
N MET A 1 6.52 -1.79 5.68
CA MET A 1 5.39 -2.04 4.76
C MET A 1 4.61 -3.31 5.11
N LEU A 2 5.24 -4.48 5.28
CA LEU A 2 4.52 -5.74 5.59
C LEU A 2 3.65 -5.70 6.87
N GLY A 3 4.06 -4.92 7.89
CA GLY A 3 3.25 -4.76 9.10
C GLY A 3 2.01 -3.87 8.96
N LEU A 4 1.75 -3.26 7.79
CA LEU A 4 0.54 -2.45 7.59
C LEU A 4 -0.71 -3.30 7.60
N LYS A 5 -0.65 -4.53 7.07
CA LYS A 5 -1.77 -5.47 7.13
C LYS A 5 -2.29 -5.68 8.56
N ASP A 6 -1.38 -5.76 9.52
CA ASP A 6 -1.74 -6.01 10.93
C ASP A 6 -2.02 -4.72 11.71
N LYS A 7 -1.52 -3.58 11.25
CA LYS A 7 -1.62 -2.28 11.95
C LYS A 7 -2.76 -1.40 11.45
N CYS A 8 -3.23 -1.58 10.22
CA CYS A 8 -4.37 -0.87 9.68
C CYS A 8 -5.65 -1.56 10.16
N ILE A 9 -6.23 -1.01 11.23
CA ILE A 9 -7.39 -1.55 11.92
C ILE A 9 -8.59 -0.65 11.63
N HIS A 10 -9.68 -1.24 11.17
CA HIS A 10 -10.88 -0.46 10.84
C HIS A 10 -11.50 0.09 12.14
N PRO A 11 -11.81 1.40 12.21
CA PRO A 11 -12.17 2.06 13.46
C PRO A 11 -13.44 1.51 14.11
N THR A 12 -14.42 1.06 13.31
CA THR A 12 -15.69 0.53 13.83
C THR A 12 -15.64 -0.97 14.14
N SER A 13 -15.00 -1.79 13.30
CA SER A 13 -14.99 -3.24 13.46
C SER A 13 -13.86 -3.72 14.36
N GLN A 14 -12.86 -2.86 14.63
CA GLN A 14 -11.66 -3.16 15.42
C GLN A 14 -10.90 -4.38 14.90
N LYS A 15 -10.95 -4.61 13.58
CA LYS A 15 -10.27 -5.70 12.89
C LYS A 15 -9.41 -5.18 11.73
N PRO A 16 -8.34 -5.90 11.36
CA PRO A 16 -7.64 -5.65 10.11
C PRO A 16 -8.59 -5.69 8.92
N TYR A 17 -8.49 -4.70 8.03
CA TYR A 17 -9.37 -4.57 6.85
C TYR A 17 -8.61 -4.70 5.53
N ILE A 18 -7.27 -4.75 5.58
CA ILE A 18 -6.45 -5.12 4.42
C ILE A 18 -6.58 -6.63 4.20
N LYS A 19 -7.23 -7.01 3.09
CA LYS A 19 -7.45 -8.41 2.71
C LYS A 19 -6.13 -9.13 2.44
N SER A 20 -5.28 -8.52 1.62
CA SER A 20 -3.94 -9.02 1.36
C SER A 20 -2.96 -7.88 1.08
N PHE A 21 -1.69 -8.12 1.41
CA PHE A 21 -0.60 -7.21 1.15
C PHE A 21 0.56 -8.05 0.61
N THR A 22 0.95 -7.82 -0.63
CA THR A 22 2.11 -8.47 -1.25
C THR A 22 3.04 -7.43 -1.85
N GLY A 23 4.27 -7.84 -2.15
CA GLY A 23 5.21 -6.99 -2.84
C GLY A 23 6.62 -7.58 -2.86
N GLY A 24 7.50 -6.95 -3.62
CA GLY A 24 8.84 -7.44 -3.84
C GLY A 24 9.68 -6.52 -4.70
N LYS A 25 10.95 -6.90 -4.86
CA LYS A 25 11.87 -6.25 -5.79
C LYS A 25 11.46 -6.62 -7.22
N ASP A 26 11.54 -5.64 -8.12
CA ASP A 26 11.41 -5.89 -9.54
C ASP A 26 12.41 -6.95 -10.01
N ASN A 27 11.95 -7.79 -10.93
CA ASN A 27 12.72 -8.87 -11.55
C ASN A 27 12.46 -8.96 -13.06
N SER A 28 11.76 -8.00 -13.66
CA SER A 28 11.49 -8.06 -15.09
C SER A 28 12.76 -7.73 -15.90
N PRO A 29 13.11 -8.56 -16.89
CA PRO A 29 14.25 -8.29 -17.77
C PRO A 29 13.93 -7.27 -18.88
N GLU A 30 12.70 -6.78 -18.97
CA GLU A 30 12.24 -5.97 -20.11
C GLU A 30 12.76 -4.53 -20.09
N GLY A 31 13.21 -4.02 -18.94
CA GLY A 31 13.80 -2.69 -18.82
C GLY A 31 12.80 -1.52 -18.90
N LEU A 32 11.50 -1.79 -18.80
CA LEU A 32 10.42 -0.81 -18.93
C LEU A 32 9.90 -0.24 -17.60
N GLN A 33 10.60 -0.49 -16.49
CA GLN A 33 10.17 -0.12 -15.14
C GLN A 33 10.20 1.38 -14.86
N ASN A 34 10.82 2.18 -15.73
CA ASN A 34 10.90 3.64 -15.61
C ASN A 34 11.44 4.11 -14.23
N GLY A 35 12.50 3.42 -13.76
CA GLY A 35 13.18 3.68 -12.48
C GLY A 35 12.55 3.01 -11.25
N MET A 36 11.42 2.31 -11.39
CA MET A 36 10.81 1.56 -10.29
C MET A 36 11.63 0.32 -9.97
N GLN A 37 11.94 0.10 -8.69
CA GLN A 37 12.73 -1.04 -8.21
C GLN A 37 11.92 -2.02 -7.35
N TYR A 38 10.76 -1.60 -6.87
CA TYR A 38 9.91 -2.37 -5.98
C TYR A 38 8.45 -2.16 -6.35
N GLY A 39 7.66 -3.23 -6.27
CA GLY A 39 6.21 -3.20 -6.48
C GLY A 39 5.48 -3.75 -5.27
N PHE A 40 4.32 -3.17 -4.95
CA PHE A 40 3.46 -3.61 -3.86
C PHE A 40 2.01 -3.63 -4.34
N VAL A 41 1.26 -4.64 -3.90
CA VAL A 41 -0.17 -4.78 -4.17
C VAL A 41 -0.88 -4.91 -2.83
N VAL A 42 -1.86 -4.04 -2.61
CA VAL A 42 -2.72 -4.06 -1.44
C VAL A 42 -4.14 -4.31 -1.93
N VAL A 43 -4.75 -5.36 -1.39
CA VAL A 43 -6.13 -5.74 -1.74
C VAL A 43 -7.03 -5.38 -0.59
N PHE A 44 -8.14 -4.72 -0.91
CA PHE A 44 -9.20 -4.35 0.00
C PHE A 44 -10.49 -5.08 -0.37
N GLU A 45 -11.41 -5.18 0.59
CA GLU A 45 -12.72 -5.78 0.35
C GLU A 45 -13.68 -4.82 -0.38
N SER A 46 -13.44 -3.51 -0.25
CA SER A 46 -14.28 -2.44 -0.81
C SER A 46 -13.48 -1.20 -1.22
N LEU A 47 -14.10 -0.32 -2.02
CA LEU A 47 -13.52 0.99 -2.35
C LEU A 47 -13.46 1.91 -1.13
N GLU A 48 -14.43 1.80 -0.22
CA GLU A 48 -14.49 2.59 1.02
C GLU A 48 -13.31 2.29 1.95
N ASP A 49 -12.92 1.01 2.06
CA ASP A 49 -11.74 0.58 2.79
C ASP A 49 -10.45 1.17 2.19
N ARG A 50 -10.34 1.15 0.84
CA ARG A 50 -9.22 1.77 0.11
C ARG A 50 -9.16 3.28 0.37
N ASP A 51 -10.30 3.96 0.30
CA ASP A 51 -10.40 5.41 0.53
C ASP A 51 -10.01 5.77 1.97
N PHE A 52 -10.47 4.98 2.93
CA PHE A 52 -10.10 5.14 4.34
C PHE A 52 -8.60 4.92 4.55
N TYR A 53 -8.02 3.86 3.98
CA TYR A 53 -6.58 3.59 4.02
C TYR A 53 -5.75 4.78 3.54
N VAL A 54 -6.11 5.34 2.38
CA VAL A 54 -5.35 6.44 1.78
C VAL A 54 -5.55 7.75 2.54
N ALA A 55 -6.77 8.05 3.00
CA ALA A 55 -7.09 9.38 3.51
C ALA A 55 -7.04 9.52 5.04
N LYS A 56 -7.29 8.45 5.81
CA LYS A 56 -7.60 8.54 7.24
C LYS A 56 -6.83 7.58 8.13
N ASP A 57 -6.34 6.45 7.62
CA ASP A 57 -5.64 5.45 8.44
C ASP A 57 -4.30 6.00 8.98
N GLU A 58 -4.22 6.19 10.29
CA GLU A 58 -3.06 6.79 10.95
C GLU A 58 -1.79 5.94 10.78
N ALA A 59 -1.92 4.61 10.73
CA ALA A 59 -0.79 3.71 10.55
C ALA A 59 -0.21 3.84 9.14
N HIS A 60 -1.07 3.97 8.12
CA HIS A 60 -0.66 4.26 6.75
C HIS A 60 -0.02 5.66 6.64
N GLN A 61 -0.63 6.70 7.23
CA GLN A 61 -0.05 8.06 7.21
C GLN A 61 1.32 8.12 7.88
N ALA A 62 1.49 7.44 9.02
CA ALA A 62 2.76 7.34 9.71
C ALA A 62 3.82 6.63 8.85
N PHE A 63 3.43 5.57 8.13
CA PHE A 63 4.31 4.90 7.18
C PHE A 63 4.72 5.83 6.05
N VAL A 64 3.78 6.51 5.39
CA VAL A 64 4.07 7.48 4.31
C VAL A 64 5.09 8.51 4.81
N LYS A 65 4.84 9.13 5.97
CA LYS A 65 5.76 10.12 6.56
C LYS A 65 7.16 9.58 6.80
N SER A 66 7.28 8.32 7.24
CA SER A 66 8.58 7.67 7.47
C SER A 66 9.31 7.30 6.17
N ALA A 67 8.57 7.00 5.11
CA ALA A 67 9.11 6.50 3.86
C ALA A 67 9.37 7.60 2.82
N SER A 68 8.63 8.71 2.85
CA SER A 68 8.80 9.82 1.91
C SER A 68 10.24 10.35 1.79
N PRO A 69 11.06 10.44 2.85
CA PRO A 69 12.44 10.94 2.71
C PRO A 69 13.38 10.01 1.94
N ILE A 70 13.04 8.73 1.78
CA ILE A 70 13.89 7.71 1.14
C ILE A 70 13.32 7.20 -0.18
N ILE A 71 12.09 7.58 -0.54
CA ILE A 71 11.45 7.22 -1.81
C ILE A 71 11.66 8.38 -2.79
N GLU A 72 12.47 8.15 -3.83
CA GLU A 72 12.72 9.13 -4.88
C GLU A 72 11.48 9.35 -5.79
N LYS A 73 10.78 8.26 -6.12
CA LYS A 73 9.65 8.27 -7.06
C LYS A 73 8.64 7.20 -6.67
N ALA A 74 7.35 7.51 -6.81
CA ALA A 74 6.26 6.57 -6.62
C ALA A 74 5.22 6.72 -7.73
N THR A 75 4.69 5.61 -8.22
CA THR A 75 3.51 5.54 -9.09
C THR A 75 2.47 4.69 -8.40
N VAL A 76 1.23 5.20 -8.31
CA VAL A 76 0.11 4.52 -7.65
C VAL A 76 -0.99 4.32 -8.67
N LEU A 77 -1.57 3.11 -8.70
CA LEU A 77 -2.69 2.74 -9.56
C LEU A 77 -3.68 1.93 -8.74
N ASP A 78 -4.94 2.36 -8.75
CA ASP A 78 -6.05 1.64 -8.15
C ASP A 78 -6.94 1.04 -9.25
N TYR A 79 -7.36 -0.21 -9.08
CA TYR A 79 -8.21 -0.92 -10.04
C TYR A 79 -9.09 -1.95 -9.35
N SER A 80 -10.17 -2.35 -10.02
CA SER A 80 -11.08 -3.43 -9.62
C SER A 80 -10.99 -4.57 -10.62
N PHE A 81 -11.29 -5.79 -10.19
CA PHE A 81 -11.32 -7.01 -11.01
C PHE A 81 -12.55 -7.86 -10.67
#